data_AF-A0A6A5VZM0-F1
#
_entry.id   AF-A0A6A5VZM0-F1
#
_cell.length_a   1.000
_cell.length_b   1.000
_cell.length_c   1.000
_cell.angle_alpha   90.00
_cell.angle_beta   90.00
_cell.angle_gamma   90.00
#
_symmetry.space_group_name_H-M   'P 1'
#
loop_
_entity.id
_entity.type
_entity.pdbx_description
1 polymer ?
#
loop_
_entity_poly.entity_id
_entity_poly.type
_entity_poly.pdbx_seq_one_letter_code
_entity_poly.pdbx_strand_id
1 'polypeptide(L)'
;MNALFYSATIDRRGEVETRVSSSWSKKAAIFSKRKTSEEWHQEIDFTAASLRPTDHRFPWLLIRKHTDQYLKRKGKLTQPDIDVRLAAMIESHHARDVAVAACAHAMSPAAVRALLNVELNVAPATFYGLEQYLYCLIAAHFSNPKSVSYLEAQWARNFIPYAKHGPDAAGRYLMGICHLLKTTSVANMNLLPDFTNLARRAFKTYATQLEGLKLKSSWTTAHASIAWLSTITQNLAPSSSAGQLLPEHLLDTQFPVWRVWASWKPNLERI
;
A
#
# COMPACT_ATOMS: atom_id res chain seq x y z
N MET A 1 9.30 6.98 -53.37
CA MET A 1 10.54 7.69 -52.98
C MET A 1 11.01 7.06 -51.66
N ASN A 2 11.69 5.91 -51.72
CA ASN A 2 13.15 5.74 -51.73
C ASN A 2 13.86 6.44 -50.56
N ALA A 3 14.24 5.70 -49.52
CA ALA A 3 15.65 5.35 -49.27
C ALA A 3 15.80 4.35 -48.10
N LEU A 4 16.24 3.15 -48.46
CA LEU A 4 16.93 2.15 -47.63
C LEU A 4 18.36 2.64 -47.37
N PHE A 5 18.90 2.59 -46.15
CA PHE A 5 20.36 2.49 -45.98
C PHE A 5 20.82 1.61 -44.79
N TYR A 6 21.42 0.48 -45.15
CA TYR A 6 22.62 -0.23 -44.68
C TYR A 6 22.72 -0.96 -43.32
N SER A 7 22.78 -2.27 -43.49
CA SER A 7 23.47 -3.29 -42.70
C SER A 7 24.99 -3.08 -42.72
N ALA A 8 25.66 -3.32 -41.58
CA ALA A 8 27.10 -3.49 -41.49
C ALA A 8 27.41 -4.74 -40.65
N THR A 9 27.84 -5.78 -41.36
CA THR A 9 28.51 -6.97 -40.82
C THR A 9 29.94 -6.61 -40.43
N ILE A 10 30.32 -6.89 -39.18
CA ILE A 10 31.73 -6.98 -38.77
C ILE A 10 31.98 -8.38 -38.25
N ASP A 11 32.76 -9.10 -39.04
CA ASP A 11 33.35 -10.40 -38.75
C ASP A 11 34.76 -10.14 -38.19
N ARG A 12 35.10 -10.69 -37.02
CA ARG A 12 36.47 -10.70 -36.49
C ARG A 12 36.76 -12.02 -35.80
N ARG A 13 37.46 -12.89 -36.54
CA ARG A 13 38.24 -14.03 -36.04
C ARG A 13 39.45 -13.55 -35.22
N GLY A 14 39.86 -14.37 -34.26
CA GLY A 14 41.17 -14.36 -33.60
C GLY A 14 41.09 -15.00 -32.22
N GLU A 15 41.37 -16.31 -32.12
CA GLU A 15 42.56 -16.88 -31.41
C GLU A 15 42.28 -17.15 -29.92
N VAL A 16 42.05 -18.42 -29.56
CA VAL A 16 43.05 -19.36 -29.00
C VAL A 16 43.76 -18.77 -27.78
N GLU A 17 43.29 -19.13 -26.58
CA GLU A 17 44.16 -19.20 -25.41
C GLU A 17 43.60 -20.16 -24.33
N THR A 18 44.40 -21.21 -24.11
CA THR A 18 44.72 -21.85 -22.82
C THR A 18 43.58 -22.24 -21.85
N ARG A 19 43.17 -23.50 -21.94
CA ARG A 19 42.55 -24.24 -20.82
C ARG A 19 43.59 -24.43 -19.70
N VAL A 20 43.66 -23.48 -18.78
CA VAL A 20 44.27 -23.67 -17.46
C VAL A 20 43.23 -24.35 -16.57
N SER A 21 43.49 -25.61 -16.23
CA SER A 21 42.74 -26.35 -15.22
C SER A 21 42.88 -25.65 -13.87
N SER A 22 41.81 -25.03 -13.40
CA SER A 22 41.74 -24.45 -12.06
C SER A 22 41.51 -25.55 -11.03
N SER A 23 42.63 -25.98 -10.46
CA SER A 23 42.80 -26.47 -9.11
C SER A 23 41.68 -26.05 -8.14
N TRP A 24 41.14 -27.04 -7.43
CA TRP A 24 40.21 -26.93 -6.32
C TRP A 24 40.57 -25.82 -5.32
N SER A 25 39.84 -24.71 -5.39
CA SER A 25 39.81 -23.67 -4.37
C SER A 25 38.83 -24.06 -3.24
N LYS A 26 39.23 -25.01 -2.39
CA LYS A 26 38.58 -25.34 -1.10
C LYS A 26 38.76 -24.24 -0.02
N LYS A 27 38.57 -22.96 -0.38
CA LYS A 27 38.64 -21.82 0.57
C LYS A 27 37.63 -20.71 0.30
N ALA A 28 36.45 -21.03 -0.24
CA ALA A 28 35.33 -20.08 -0.39
C ALA A 28 34.32 -20.10 0.79
N ALA A 29 34.73 -20.54 1.99
CA ALA A 29 33.83 -20.70 3.15
C ALA A 29 33.69 -19.46 4.05
N ILE A 30 34.18 -18.28 3.64
CA ILE A 30 34.17 -17.06 4.49
C ILE A 30 33.15 -16.01 4.01
N PHE A 31 32.49 -16.21 2.86
CA PHE A 31 31.56 -15.21 2.27
C PHE A 31 30.12 -15.71 2.03
N SER A 32 29.59 -16.65 2.83
CA SER A 32 28.18 -17.07 2.76
C SER A 32 27.20 -16.08 3.44
N LYS A 33 27.66 -15.00 4.07
CA LYS A 33 26.81 -14.06 4.82
C LYS A 33 25.67 -13.45 3.99
N ARG A 34 25.87 -13.21 2.68
CA ARG A 34 24.82 -12.70 1.78
C ARG A 34 23.77 -13.76 1.42
N LYS A 35 24.13 -15.05 1.40
CA LYS A 35 23.21 -16.13 0.98
C LYS A 35 22.01 -16.25 1.91
N THR A 36 22.20 -16.04 3.21
CA THR A 36 21.13 -16.28 4.20
C THR A 36 19.90 -15.36 4.09
N SER A 37 20.05 -14.12 3.59
CA SER A 37 18.89 -13.22 3.42
C SER A 37 18.14 -13.57 2.15
N GLU A 38 18.88 -13.85 1.08
CA GLU A 38 18.33 -14.25 -0.22
C GLU A 38 17.58 -15.59 -0.12
N GLU A 39 18.17 -16.56 0.59
CA GLU A 39 17.51 -17.83 0.92
C GLU A 39 16.18 -17.59 1.65
N TRP A 40 16.14 -16.68 2.63
CA TRP A 40 14.90 -16.36 3.33
C TRP A 40 13.85 -15.75 2.40
N HIS A 41 14.23 -14.82 1.52
CA HIS A 41 13.33 -14.24 0.52
C HIS A 41 12.71 -15.33 -0.37
N GLN A 42 13.53 -16.24 -0.89
CA GLN A 42 13.09 -17.35 -1.73
C GLN A 42 12.18 -18.33 -0.97
N GLU A 43 12.50 -18.64 0.29
CA GLU A 43 11.70 -19.53 1.15
C GLU A 43 10.30 -18.94 1.42
N ILE A 44 10.20 -17.64 1.74
CA ILE A 44 8.89 -17.02 2.00
C ILE A 44 8.08 -16.83 0.71
N ASP A 45 8.71 -16.51 -0.43
CA ASP A 45 8.04 -16.41 -1.72
C ASP A 45 7.49 -17.78 -2.17
N PHE A 46 8.33 -18.81 -2.08
CA PHE A 46 7.92 -20.18 -2.39
C PHE A 46 6.75 -20.62 -1.50
N THR A 47 6.81 -20.32 -0.21
CA THR A 47 5.78 -20.71 0.74
C THR A 47 4.49 -19.93 0.54
N ALA A 48 4.58 -18.63 0.26
CA ALA A 48 3.42 -17.80 -0.02
C ALA A 48 2.70 -18.25 -1.31
N ALA A 49 3.43 -18.77 -2.29
CA ALA A 49 2.87 -19.27 -3.56
C ALA A 49 1.92 -18.26 -4.22
N SER A 50 2.33 -16.99 -4.25
CA SER A 50 1.55 -15.84 -4.74
C SER A 50 0.31 -15.45 -3.92
N LEU A 51 0.02 -16.16 -2.83
CA LEU A 51 -1.04 -15.75 -1.89
C LEU A 51 -0.61 -14.48 -1.14
N ARG A 52 -1.60 -13.68 -0.78
CA ARG A 52 -1.47 -12.43 -0.02
C ARG A 52 -2.07 -12.61 1.38
N PRO A 53 -1.70 -11.78 2.36
CA PRO A 53 -2.25 -11.84 3.72
C PRO A 53 -3.79 -11.73 3.81
N THR A 54 -4.45 -11.22 2.79
CA THR A 54 -5.92 -11.18 2.70
C THR A 54 -6.57 -12.48 2.26
N ASP A 55 -5.80 -13.41 1.68
CA ASP A 55 -6.32 -14.70 1.25
C ASP A 55 -6.54 -15.63 2.45
N HIS A 56 -7.71 -16.27 2.49
CA HIS A 56 -8.07 -17.21 3.55
C HIS A 56 -7.12 -18.41 3.70
N ARG A 57 -6.38 -18.76 2.63
CA ARG A 57 -5.41 -19.88 2.62
C ARG A 57 -3.97 -19.42 2.86
N PHE A 58 -3.74 -18.14 3.16
CA PHE A 58 -2.40 -17.63 3.35
C PHE A 58 -1.66 -18.40 4.46
N PRO A 59 -0.45 -18.94 4.21
CA PRO A 59 0.20 -19.89 5.10
C PRO A 59 0.98 -19.20 6.24
N TRP A 60 0.25 -18.44 7.06
CA TRP A 60 0.80 -17.60 8.13
C TRP A 60 1.86 -18.29 8.99
N LEU A 61 1.54 -19.48 9.51
CA LEU A 61 2.43 -20.20 10.42
C LEU A 61 3.71 -20.69 9.73
N LEU A 62 3.64 -21.07 8.46
CA LEU A 62 4.80 -21.57 7.72
C LEU A 62 5.76 -20.41 7.39
N ILE A 63 5.21 -19.29 6.95
CA ILE A 63 6.01 -18.10 6.62
C ILE A 63 6.73 -17.55 7.86
N ARG A 64 6.08 -17.53 9.04
CA ARG A 64 6.74 -17.13 10.30
C ARG A 64 7.92 -18.02 10.68
N LYS A 65 7.80 -19.34 10.46
CA LYS A 65 8.86 -20.30 10.78
C LYS A 65 10.16 -20.00 10.03
N HIS A 66 10.09 -19.49 8.80
CA HIS A 66 11.28 -19.10 8.03
C HIS A 66 12.04 -17.96 8.70
N THR A 67 11.32 -16.95 9.22
CA THR A 67 11.91 -15.88 10.03
C THR A 67 12.52 -16.41 11.32
N ASP A 68 11.83 -17.29 12.04
CA ASP A 68 12.35 -17.87 13.29
C ASP A 68 13.64 -18.67 13.03
N GLN A 69 13.68 -19.46 11.94
CA GLN A 69 14.87 -20.19 11.53
C GLN A 69 16.01 -19.26 11.13
N TYR A 70 15.70 -18.21 10.36
CA TYR A 70 16.67 -17.18 10.00
C TYR A 70 17.29 -16.53 11.25
N LEU A 71 16.47 -16.10 12.21
CA LEU A 71 16.94 -15.50 13.46
C LEU A 71 17.77 -16.49 14.30
N LYS A 72 17.33 -17.75 14.41
CA LYS A 72 18.06 -18.80 15.13
C LYS A 72 19.46 -19.02 14.55
N ARG A 73 19.61 -18.98 13.21
CA ARG A 73 20.91 -19.11 12.52
C ARG A 73 21.84 -17.92 12.79
N LYS A 74 21.31 -16.73 13.13
CA LYS A 74 22.11 -15.54 13.46
C LYS A 74 22.66 -15.55 14.88
N GLY A 75 22.15 -16.41 15.76
CA GLY A 75 22.60 -16.53 17.14
C GLY A 75 21.88 -15.55 18.08
N LYS A 76 22.54 -15.18 19.19
CA LYS A 76 21.95 -14.29 20.19
C LYS A 76 21.97 -12.85 19.66
N LEU A 77 20.80 -12.35 19.27
CA LEU A 77 20.57 -10.96 18.87
C LEU A 77 19.77 -10.25 19.96
N THR A 78 20.01 -8.96 20.16
CA THR A 78 19.14 -8.13 21.00
C THR A 78 17.86 -7.75 20.24
N GLN A 79 16.78 -7.34 20.93
CA GLN A 79 15.56 -6.92 20.25
C GLN A 79 15.79 -5.75 19.26
N PRO A 80 16.57 -4.70 19.59
CA PRO A 80 16.92 -3.67 18.61
C PRO A 80 17.64 -4.21 17.37
N ASP A 81 18.56 -5.17 17.53
CA ASP A 81 19.26 -5.80 16.40
C ASP A 81 18.29 -6.59 15.51
N ILE A 82 17.31 -7.27 16.12
CA ILE A 82 16.25 -7.99 15.41
C ILE A 82 15.39 -6.99 14.64
N ASP A 83 14.93 -5.93 15.27
CA ASP A 83 14.07 -4.90 14.66
C ASP A 83 14.72 -4.27 13.43
N VAL A 84 15.98 -3.82 13.55
CA VAL A 84 16.73 -3.21 12.44
C VAL A 84 16.94 -4.21 11.30
N ARG A 85 17.29 -5.45 11.63
CA ARG A 85 17.55 -6.49 10.63
C ARG A 85 16.29 -6.88 9.86
N LEU A 86 15.19 -7.11 10.57
CA LEU A 86 13.92 -7.50 9.94
C LEU A 86 13.30 -6.35 9.16
N ALA A 87 13.43 -5.10 9.62
CA ALA A 87 13.02 -3.93 8.85
C ALA A 87 13.75 -3.86 7.50
N ALA A 88 15.07 -4.01 7.49
CA ALA A 88 15.85 -4.04 6.25
C ALA A 88 15.44 -5.18 5.31
N MET A 89 15.09 -6.36 5.85
CA MET A 89 14.58 -7.49 5.06
C MET A 89 13.19 -7.21 4.46
N ILE A 90 12.30 -6.54 5.20
CA ILE A 90 10.99 -6.15 4.67
C ILE A 90 11.16 -5.11 3.55
N GLU A 91 11.99 -4.10 3.76
CA GLU A 91 12.21 -3.00 2.80
C GLU A 91 12.77 -3.49 1.46
N SER A 92 13.65 -4.49 1.49
CA SER A 92 14.25 -5.11 0.30
C SER A 92 13.34 -6.15 -0.38
N HIS A 93 12.22 -6.51 0.23
CA HIS A 93 11.29 -7.49 -0.33
C HIS A 93 10.32 -6.86 -1.34
N HIS A 94 10.10 -7.52 -2.48
CA HIS A 94 9.18 -7.03 -3.51
C HIS A 94 7.71 -7.04 -3.02
N ALA A 95 7.26 -8.16 -2.45
CA ALA A 95 5.96 -8.30 -1.77
C ALA A 95 6.06 -7.93 -0.28
N ARG A 96 6.09 -6.63 0.04
CA ARG A 96 6.34 -6.14 1.41
C ARG A 96 5.36 -6.65 2.45
N ASP A 97 4.10 -6.81 2.12
CA ASP A 97 3.05 -7.34 2.99
C ASP A 97 3.27 -8.80 3.37
N VAL A 98 3.79 -9.61 2.44
CA VAL A 98 4.21 -11.00 2.73
C VAL A 98 5.39 -10.99 3.69
N ALA A 99 6.38 -10.11 3.47
CA ALA A 99 7.51 -9.95 4.38
C ALA A 99 7.08 -9.43 5.76
N VAL A 100 6.15 -8.48 5.84
CA VAL A 100 5.56 -8.00 7.11
C VAL A 100 4.85 -9.16 7.81
N ALA A 101 4.06 -9.97 7.09
CA ALA A 101 3.40 -11.14 7.67
C ALA A 101 4.40 -12.13 8.28
N ALA A 102 5.57 -12.28 7.64
CA ALA A 102 6.67 -13.13 8.08
C ALA A 102 7.46 -12.60 9.27
N CYS A 103 7.67 -11.28 9.35
CA CYS A 103 8.61 -10.68 10.27
C CYS A 103 7.96 -10.06 11.52
N ALA A 104 6.74 -9.53 11.40
CA ALA A 104 6.18 -8.63 12.41
C ALA A 104 6.00 -9.28 13.79
N HIS A 105 5.84 -10.61 13.88
CA HIS A 105 5.70 -11.32 15.16
C HIS A 105 6.97 -11.32 16.00
N ALA A 106 8.14 -11.19 15.35
CA ALA A 106 9.45 -11.16 16.00
C ALA A 106 9.96 -9.73 16.24
N MET A 107 9.29 -8.72 15.68
CA MET A 107 9.63 -7.31 15.85
C MET A 107 8.92 -6.69 17.05
N SER A 108 9.50 -5.63 17.62
CA SER A 108 8.81 -4.82 18.61
C SER A 108 7.63 -4.06 17.98
N PRO A 109 6.56 -3.78 18.75
CA PRO A 109 5.41 -3.03 18.21
C PRO A 109 5.78 -1.64 17.67
N ALA A 110 6.74 -0.97 18.32
CA ALA A 110 7.24 0.34 17.91
C ALA A 110 7.98 0.26 16.57
N ALA A 111 8.81 -0.76 16.35
CA ALA A 111 9.51 -0.96 15.08
C ALA A 111 8.54 -1.27 13.93
N VAL A 112 7.53 -2.12 14.16
CA VAL A 112 6.49 -2.39 13.15
C VAL A 112 5.73 -1.10 12.80
N ARG A 113 5.35 -0.31 13.80
CA ARG A 113 4.63 0.95 13.55
C ARG A 113 5.50 1.98 12.83
N ALA A 114 6.79 2.09 13.17
CA ALA A 114 7.73 2.95 12.47
C ALA A 114 7.88 2.55 10.99
N LEU A 115 8.00 1.25 10.71
CA LEU A 115 8.07 0.71 9.36
C LEU A 115 6.80 1.04 8.56
N LEU A 116 5.61 0.78 9.13
CA LEU A 116 4.34 1.10 8.48
C LEU A 116 4.18 2.60 8.19
N ASN A 117 4.73 3.45 9.07
CA ASN A 117 4.71 4.90 8.88
C ASN A 117 5.65 5.38 7.77
N VAL A 118 6.73 4.64 7.46
CA VAL A 118 7.55 4.91 6.27
C VAL A 118 6.81 4.46 5.01
N GLU A 119 6.08 3.34 5.08
CA GLU A 119 5.20 2.86 4.00
C GLU A 119 3.97 3.77 3.76
N LEU A 120 3.68 4.73 4.66
CA LEU A 120 2.73 5.84 4.41
C LEU A 120 3.22 6.82 3.32
N ASN A 121 4.34 6.54 2.65
CA ASN A 121 4.77 7.19 1.41
C ASN A 121 3.84 6.88 0.21
N VAL A 122 2.53 6.74 0.49
CA VAL A 122 1.47 6.79 -0.50
C VAL A 122 1.61 8.10 -1.27
N ALA A 123 1.81 8.00 -2.58
CA ALA A 123 2.08 9.16 -3.43
C ALA A 123 0.89 10.16 -3.33
N PRO A 124 1.11 11.43 -2.93
CA PRO A 124 0.02 12.34 -2.56
C PRO A 124 -1.04 12.59 -3.65
N ALA A 125 -0.64 12.54 -4.92
CA ALA A 125 -1.52 12.82 -6.05
C ALA A 125 -2.20 11.56 -6.61
N THR A 126 -1.44 10.48 -6.76
CA THR A 126 -1.91 9.26 -7.45
C THR A 126 -2.39 8.17 -6.50
N PHE A 127 -2.14 8.34 -5.20
CA PHE A 127 -2.33 7.33 -4.16
C PHE A 127 -1.63 6.01 -4.48
N TYR A 128 -0.56 6.07 -5.28
CA TYR A 128 0.28 4.92 -5.56
C TYR A 128 0.87 4.38 -4.25
N GLY A 129 0.84 3.06 -4.07
CA GLY A 129 1.27 2.38 -2.85
C GLY A 129 0.19 2.23 -1.77
N LEU A 130 -0.99 2.85 -1.92
CA LEU A 130 -2.07 2.74 -0.93
C LEU A 130 -2.50 1.28 -0.70
N GLU A 131 -2.74 0.52 -1.78
CA GLU A 131 -3.15 -0.88 -1.67
C GLU A 131 -2.11 -1.71 -0.90
N GLN A 132 -0.83 -1.55 -1.23
CA GLN A 132 0.27 -2.22 -0.54
C GLN A 132 0.32 -1.85 0.94
N TYR A 133 0.15 -0.57 1.28
CA TYR A 133 0.07 -0.10 2.66
C TYR A 133 -1.09 -0.75 3.43
N LEU A 134 -2.27 -0.88 2.83
CA LEU A 134 -3.43 -1.53 3.45
C LEU A 134 -3.16 -3.04 3.69
N TYR A 135 -2.53 -3.74 2.74
CA TYR A 135 -2.12 -5.13 2.95
C TYR A 135 -1.10 -5.25 4.08
N CYS A 136 -0.13 -4.34 4.18
CA CYS A 136 0.83 -4.31 5.28
C CYS A 136 0.16 -4.09 6.64
N LEU A 137 -0.87 -3.23 6.76
CA LEU A 137 -1.64 -3.06 7.99
C LEU A 137 -2.33 -4.36 8.42
N ILE A 138 -2.93 -5.07 7.46
CA ILE A 138 -3.62 -6.35 7.72
C ILE A 138 -2.62 -7.42 8.17
N ALA A 139 -1.47 -7.48 7.48
CA ALA A 139 -0.35 -8.35 7.82
C ALA A 139 0.18 -8.10 9.24
N ALA A 140 0.45 -6.83 9.54
CA ALA A 140 0.96 -6.40 10.83
C ALA A 140 -0.02 -6.66 11.97
N HIS A 141 -1.33 -6.42 11.80
CA HIS A 141 -2.32 -6.73 12.83
C HIS A 141 -2.36 -8.22 13.18
N PHE A 142 -2.32 -9.10 12.16
CA PHE A 142 -2.36 -10.54 12.40
C PHE A 142 -1.09 -11.07 13.08
N SER A 143 0.08 -10.50 12.75
CA SER A 143 1.37 -10.93 13.31
C SER A 143 1.81 -10.19 14.57
N ASN A 144 1.35 -8.96 14.75
CA ASN A 144 1.66 -8.10 15.88
C ASN A 144 0.46 -7.20 16.23
N PRO A 145 -0.57 -7.74 16.90
CA PRO A 145 -1.80 -6.99 17.21
C PRO A 145 -1.58 -5.82 18.18
N LYS A 146 -0.38 -5.71 18.79
CA LYS A 146 0.00 -4.57 19.63
C LYS A 146 0.45 -3.36 18.81
N SER A 147 0.89 -3.54 17.56
CA SER A 147 1.31 -2.44 16.68
C SER A 147 0.18 -1.87 15.83
N VAL A 148 -0.80 -2.69 15.45
CA VAL A 148 -1.95 -2.29 14.63
C VAL A 148 -3.23 -2.81 15.28
N SER A 149 -4.14 -1.90 15.56
CA SER A 149 -5.41 -2.21 16.20
C SER A 149 -6.34 -3.02 15.29
N TYR A 150 -7.30 -3.73 15.89
CA TYR A 150 -8.34 -4.44 15.13
C TYR A 150 -9.14 -3.48 14.22
N LEU A 151 -9.45 -2.28 14.71
CA LEU A 151 -10.20 -1.27 13.95
C LEU A 151 -9.42 -0.82 12.70
N GLU A 152 -8.12 -0.53 12.83
CA GLU A 152 -7.26 -0.19 11.68
C GLU A 152 -7.23 -1.31 10.65
N ALA A 153 -7.08 -2.56 11.09
CA ALA A 153 -7.08 -3.72 10.19
C ALA A 153 -8.42 -3.96 9.51
N GLN A 154 -9.53 -3.77 10.23
CA GLN A 154 -10.89 -3.86 9.68
C GLN A 154 -11.12 -2.78 8.63
N TRP A 155 -10.75 -1.54 8.92
CA TRP A 155 -10.79 -0.44 7.96
C TRP A 155 -9.93 -0.76 6.74
N ALA A 156 -8.70 -1.22 6.93
CA ALA A 156 -7.81 -1.58 5.84
C ALA A 156 -8.43 -2.62 4.89
N ARG A 157 -9.04 -3.69 5.43
CA ARG A 157 -9.73 -4.73 4.64
C ARG A 157 -10.85 -4.15 3.78
N ASN A 158 -11.72 -3.36 4.41
CA ASN A 158 -12.86 -2.77 3.74
C ASN A 158 -12.47 -1.66 2.74
N PHE A 159 -11.27 -1.10 2.87
CA PHE A 159 -10.77 -0.03 2.01
C PHE A 159 -10.14 -0.53 0.71
N ILE A 160 -9.68 -1.79 0.64
CA ILE A 160 -8.99 -2.36 -0.53
C ILE A 160 -9.74 -2.10 -1.86
N PRO A 161 -11.08 -2.27 -1.97
CA PRO A 161 -11.80 -2.01 -3.22
C PRO A 161 -11.67 -0.56 -3.74
N TYR A 162 -11.36 0.38 -2.85
CA TYR A 162 -11.21 1.81 -3.13
C TYR A 162 -9.74 2.22 -3.39
N ALA A 163 -8.77 1.33 -3.14
CA ALA A 163 -7.34 1.61 -3.20
C ALA A 163 -6.76 1.58 -4.64
N LYS A 164 -7.54 2.01 -5.62
CA LYS A 164 -7.11 2.08 -7.02
C LYS A 164 -6.30 3.36 -7.26
N HIS A 165 -5.10 3.22 -7.81
CA HIS A 165 -4.25 4.35 -8.18
C HIS A 165 -4.71 5.01 -9.48
N GLY A 166 -4.33 6.27 -9.69
CA GLY A 166 -4.62 7.04 -10.91
C GLY A 166 -5.21 8.42 -10.64
N PRO A 167 -5.68 9.12 -11.69
CA PRO A 167 -6.19 10.50 -11.58
C PRO A 167 -7.39 10.64 -10.64
N ASP A 168 -8.26 9.62 -10.56
CA ASP A 168 -9.47 9.64 -9.72
C ASP A 168 -9.26 9.00 -8.33
N ALA A 169 -8.03 8.66 -7.98
CA ALA A 169 -7.74 7.89 -6.77
C ALA A 169 -8.16 8.62 -5.50
N ALA A 170 -7.98 9.95 -5.45
CA ALA A 170 -8.42 10.76 -4.33
C ALA A 170 -9.95 10.70 -4.12
N GLY A 171 -10.73 10.83 -5.20
CA GLY A 171 -12.19 10.73 -5.15
C GLY A 171 -12.66 9.33 -4.71
N ARG A 172 -12.04 8.27 -5.24
CA ARG A 172 -12.33 6.88 -4.83
C ARG A 172 -11.98 6.63 -3.37
N TYR A 173 -10.86 7.16 -2.90
CA TYR A 173 -10.48 7.12 -1.49
C TYR A 173 -11.57 7.76 -0.61
N LEU A 174 -11.97 9.00 -0.91
CA LEU A 174 -13.00 9.70 -0.13
C LEU A 174 -14.34 8.97 -0.15
N MET A 175 -14.73 8.39 -1.30
CA MET A 175 -15.90 7.52 -1.41
C MET A 175 -15.80 6.31 -0.46
N GLY A 176 -14.64 5.67 -0.37
CA GLY A 176 -14.36 4.59 0.58
C GLY A 176 -14.49 5.01 2.04
N ILE A 177 -13.94 6.18 2.41
CA ILE A 177 -14.10 6.75 3.76
C ILE A 177 -15.58 6.97 4.08
N CYS A 178 -16.32 7.58 3.16
CA CYS A 178 -17.74 7.86 3.36
C CYS A 178 -18.57 6.57 3.48
N HIS A 179 -18.26 5.56 2.68
CA HIS A 179 -18.89 4.24 2.77
C HIS A 179 -18.60 3.59 4.13
N LEU A 180 -17.34 3.62 4.59
CA LEU A 180 -16.94 3.06 5.87
C LEU A 180 -17.56 3.75 7.08
N LEU A 181 -17.66 5.07 7.07
CA LEU A 181 -18.31 5.81 8.17
C LEU A 181 -19.80 5.47 8.27
N LYS A 182 -20.44 5.10 7.16
CA LYS A 182 -21.84 4.63 7.15
C LYS A 182 -21.97 3.20 7.67
N THR A 183 -21.00 2.33 7.43
CA THR A 183 -21.06 0.90 7.80
C THR A 183 -20.38 0.58 9.13
N THR A 184 -19.53 1.48 9.65
CA THR A 184 -18.80 1.30 10.90
C THR A 184 -19.16 2.41 11.90
N SER A 185 -19.37 2.02 13.15
CA SER A 185 -19.65 2.96 14.24
C SER A 185 -18.34 3.53 14.78
N VAL A 186 -17.78 4.52 14.09
CA VAL A 186 -16.61 5.27 14.56
C VAL A 186 -17.07 6.64 15.06
N ALA A 187 -16.82 6.93 16.34
CA ALA A 187 -17.18 8.22 16.93
C ALA A 187 -16.20 9.34 16.56
N ASN A 188 -14.93 9.00 16.30
CA ASN A 188 -13.89 9.97 16.01
C ASN A 188 -12.80 9.37 15.12
N MET A 189 -12.45 10.07 14.03
CA MET A 189 -11.36 9.70 13.13
C MET A 189 -9.98 9.71 13.80
N ASN A 190 -9.81 10.42 14.93
CA ASN A 190 -8.55 10.42 15.68
C ASN A 190 -8.15 9.01 16.19
N LEU A 191 -9.09 8.06 16.26
CA LEU A 191 -8.80 6.65 16.54
C LEU A 191 -8.02 5.96 15.40
N LEU A 192 -7.98 6.60 14.23
CA LEU A 192 -7.37 6.13 12.98
C LEU A 192 -6.50 7.27 12.40
N PRO A 193 -5.39 7.64 13.06
CA PRO A 193 -4.62 8.83 12.71
C PRO A 193 -4.05 8.78 11.29
N ASP A 194 -3.61 7.61 10.83
CA ASP A 194 -3.05 7.41 9.50
C ASP A 194 -4.11 7.63 8.41
N PHE A 195 -5.31 7.04 8.58
CA PHE A 195 -6.45 7.26 7.69
C PHE A 195 -6.91 8.71 7.72
N THR A 196 -6.86 9.38 8.87
CA THR A 196 -7.17 10.81 8.98
C THR A 196 -6.20 11.64 8.15
N ASN A 197 -4.90 11.37 8.25
CA ASN A 197 -3.88 12.07 7.48
C ASN A 197 -4.05 11.85 5.97
N LEU A 198 -4.31 10.61 5.55
CA LEU A 198 -4.61 10.28 4.15
C LEU A 198 -5.90 10.95 3.67
N ALA A 199 -6.96 10.99 4.49
CA ALA A 199 -8.21 11.66 4.16
C ALA A 199 -8.02 13.16 3.95
N ARG A 200 -7.27 13.86 4.82
CA ARG A 200 -6.97 15.30 4.63
C ARG A 200 -6.23 15.55 3.32
N ARG A 201 -5.25 14.71 2.98
CA ARG A 201 -4.54 14.78 1.68
C ARG A 201 -5.51 14.54 0.53
N ALA A 202 -6.37 13.53 0.62
CA ALA A 202 -7.36 13.20 -0.40
C ALA A 202 -8.35 14.35 -0.64
N PHE A 203 -8.87 14.98 0.42
CA PHE A 203 -9.74 16.15 0.31
C PHE A 203 -9.05 17.30 -0.44
N LYS A 204 -7.80 17.63 -0.07
CA LYS A 204 -7.04 18.67 -0.75
C LYS A 204 -6.82 18.34 -2.24
N THR A 205 -6.33 17.13 -2.54
CA THR A 205 -6.06 16.68 -3.91
C THR A 205 -7.33 16.68 -4.75
N TYR A 206 -8.43 16.16 -4.21
CA TYR A 206 -9.71 16.08 -4.91
C TYR A 206 -10.33 17.46 -5.16
N ALA A 207 -10.27 18.38 -4.19
CA ALA A 207 -10.71 19.76 -4.38
C ALA A 207 -9.90 20.47 -5.49
N THR A 208 -8.57 20.31 -5.50
CA THR A 208 -7.71 20.84 -6.56
C THR A 208 -8.04 20.20 -7.92
N GLN A 209 -8.34 18.91 -7.97
CA GLN A 209 -8.76 18.22 -9.20
C GLN A 209 -10.05 18.82 -9.76
N LEU A 210 -11.07 19.03 -8.92
CA LEU A 210 -12.35 19.61 -9.35
C LEU A 210 -12.21 21.05 -9.85
N GLU A 211 -11.44 21.89 -9.14
CA GLU A 211 -11.14 23.25 -9.61
C GLU A 211 -10.34 23.22 -10.92
N GLY A 212 -9.40 22.29 -11.08
CA GLY A 212 -8.67 22.09 -12.33
C GLY A 212 -9.58 21.72 -13.50
N LEU A 213 -10.56 20.84 -13.28
CA LEU A 213 -11.56 20.47 -14.29
C LEU A 213 -12.47 21.65 -14.64
N LYS A 214 -12.88 22.43 -13.64
CA LYS A 214 -13.67 23.65 -13.80
C LYS A 214 -12.94 24.68 -14.67
N LEU A 215 -11.67 24.99 -14.37
CA LEU A 215 -10.86 25.93 -15.13
C LEU A 215 -10.64 25.48 -16.58
N LYS A 216 -10.52 24.18 -16.81
CA LYS A 216 -10.41 23.58 -18.15
C LYS A 216 -11.75 23.43 -18.87
N SER A 217 -12.86 23.85 -18.28
CA SER A 217 -14.23 23.61 -18.79
C SER A 217 -14.51 22.14 -19.10
N SER A 218 -13.86 21.21 -18.40
CA SER A 218 -14.04 19.75 -18.56
C SER A 218 -15.23 19.26 -17.74
N TRP A 219 -16.40 19.84 -18.00
CA TRP A 219 -17.60 19.69 -17.16
C TRP A 219 -18.14 18.26 -17.13
N THR A 220 -18.08 17.52 -18.24
CA THR A 220 -18.50 16.10 -18.29
C THR A 220 -17.67 15.24 -17.35
N THR A 221 -16.34 15.44 -17.33
CA THR A 221 -15.43 14.74 -16.40
C THR A 221 -15.65 15.20 -14.96
N ALA A 222 -15.86 16.50 -14.73
CA ALA A 222 -16.18 17.01 -13.40
C ALA A 222 -17.46 16.37 -12.85
N HIS A 223 -18.52 16.34 -13.65
CA HIS A 223 -19.81 15.74 -13.30
C HIS A 223 -19.68 14.25 -12.99
N ALA A 224 -18.97 13.48 -13.83
CA ALA A 224 -18.69 12.08 -13.55
C ALA A 224 -17.91 11.90 -12.23
N SER A 225 -16.94 12.78 -11.97
CA SER A 225 -16.09 12.72 -10.77
C SER A 225 -16.86 12.99 -9.48
N ILE A 226 -17.89 13.85 -9.51
CA ILE A 226 -18.69 14.24 -8.33
C ILE A 226 -19.95 13.38 -8.13
N ALA A 227 -20.26 12.46 -9.05
CA ALA A 227 -21.52 11.69 -9.02
C ALA A 227 -21.77 11.01 -7.67
N TRP A 228 -20.72 10.48 -7.04
CA TRP A 228 -20.80 9.84 -5.72
C TRP A 228 -21.18 10.81 -4.58
N LEU A 229 -20.84 12.11 -4.66
CA LEU A 229 -21.22 13.10 -3.64
C LEU A 229 -22.74 13.26 -3.53
N SER A 230 -23.45 13.16 -4.65
CA SER A 230 -24.92 13.22 -4.66
C SER A 230 -25.57 12.05 -3.92
N THR A 231 -24.90 10.89 -3.86
CA THR A 231 -25.38 9.72 -3.10
C THR A 231 -25.27 9.92 -1.58
N ILE A 232 -24.45 10.87 -1.14
CA ILE A 232 -24.32 11.21 0.29
C ILE A 232 -25.54 12.00 0.73
N THR A 233 -25.89 13.05 -0.01
CA THR A 233 -27.03 13.93 0.32
C THR A 233 -28.38 13.22 0.25
N GLN A 234 -28.53 12.24 -0.63
CA GLN A 234 -29.79 11.47 -0.78
C GLN A 234 -30.01 10.46 0.35
N ASN A 235 -28.94 9.99 0.99
CA ASN A 235 -28.99 8.94 2.00
C ASN A 235 -28.73 9.50 3.41
N LEU A 236 -29.24 10.70 3.69
CA LEU A 236 -29.24 11.28 5.03
C LEU A 236 -30.11 10.38 5.92
N ALA A 237 -29.49 9.49 6.68
CA ALA A 237 -30.19 8.63 7.61
C ALA A 237 -30.87 9.53 8.67
N PRO A 238 -32.20 9.46 8.85
CA PRO A 238 -32.86 10.15 9.94
C PRO A 238 -32.37 9.51 11.24
N SER A 239 -31.77 10.31 12.13
CA SER A 239 -31.27 9.90 13.45
C SER A 239 -30.16 8.83 13.45
N SER A 240 -28.93 9.23 13.10
CA SER A 240 -27.75 8.50 13.54
C SER A 240 -27.66 8.51 15.07
N SER A 241 -27.26 7.40 15.68
CA SER A 241 -27.06 7.29 17.13
C SER A 241 -26.14 8.41 17.62
N ALA A 242 -26.52 9.09 18.70
CA ALA A 242 -25.77 10.20 19.27
C ALA A 242 -24.28 9.84 19.42
N GLY A 243 -23.41 10.51 18.66
CA GLY A 243 -21.95 10.35 18.75
C GLY A 243 -21.27 9.62 17.60
N GLN A 244 -21.99 9.10 16.59
CA GLN A 244 -21.35 8.55 15.39
C GLN A 244 -20.83 9.68 14.48
N LEU A 245 -19.61 9.52 13.94
CA LEU A 245 -19.07 10.44 12.96
C LEU A 245 -19.71 10.19 11.59
N LEU A 246 -20.41 11.19 11.08
CA LEU A 246 -21.02 11.16 9.77
C LEU A 246 -20.06 11.65 8.67
N PRO A 247 -20.15 11.11 7.44
CA PRO A 247 -19.40 11.60 6.28
C PRO A 247 -19.51 13.12 6.07
N GLU A 248 -20.71 13.66 6.29
CA GLU A 248 -21.05 15.07 6.14
C GLU A 248 -20.18 15.95 7.04
N HIS A 249 -19.91 15.52 8.29
CA HIS A 249 -19.06 16.28 9.22
C HIS A 249 -17.62 16.41 8.68
N LEU A 250 -17.07 15.35 8.08
CA LEU A 250 -15.74 15.41 7.47
C LEU A 250 -15.73 16.30 6.23
N LEU A 251 -16.73 16.15 5.37
CA LEU A 251 -16.88 16.95 4.15
C LEU A 251 -17.05 18.45 4.46
N ASP A 252 -17.85 18.79 5.47
CA ASP A 252 -18.07 20.17 5.93
C ASP A 252 -16.81 20.82 6.43
N THR A 253 -15.98 20.05 7.15
CA THR A 253 -14.75 20.55 7.73
C THR A 253 -13.63 20.67 6.70
N GLN A 254 -13.49 19.70 5.79
CA GLN A 254 -12.33 19.57 4.91
C GLN A 254 -12.58 20.02 3.46
N PHE A 255 -13.84 20.07 3.01
CA PHE A 255 -14.21 20.48 1.66
C PHE A 255 -15.54 21.25 1.65
N PRO A 256 -15.61 22.47 2.22
CA PRO A 256 -16.89 23.15 2.50
C PRO A 256 -17.83 23.37 1.30
N VAL A 257 -17.28 23.47 0.09
CA VAL A 257 -18.05 23.65 -1.16
C VAL A 257 -18.62 22.34 -1.72
N TRP A 258 -18.42 21.20 -1.04
CA TRP A 258 -18.87 19.89 -1.51
C TRP A 258 -20.36 19.83 -1.78
N ARG A 259 -21.20 20.54 -1.01
CA ARG A 259 -22.65 20.56 -1.22
C ARG A 259 -23.03 21.23 -2.54
N VAL A 260 -22.32 22.29 -2.93
CA VAL A 260 -22.54 22.97 -4.22
C VAL A 260 -22.29 21.96 -5.34
N TRP A 261 -21.14 21.28 -5.30
CA TRP A 261 -20.82 20.21 -6.23
C TRP A 261 -21.86 19.09 -6.20
N ALA A 262 -22.23 18.58 -5.02
CA ALA A 262 -23.21 17.49 -4.87
C ALA A 262 -24.61 17.85 -5.42
N SER A 263 -24.99 19.12 -5.38
CA SER A 263 -26.27 19.63 -5.88
C SER A 263 -26.26 20.02 -7.36
N TRP A 264 -25.08 20.10 -7.97
CA TRP A 264 -24.91 20.54 -9.35
C TRP A 264 -25.45 19.49 -10.33
N LYS A 265 -26.46 19.90 -11.12
CA LYS A 265 -27.10 19.07 -12.16
C LYS A 265 -26.94 19.76 -13.52
N PRO A 266 -25.79 19.62 -14.19
CA PRO A 266 -25.58 20.21 -15.50
C PRO A 266 -26.49 19.61 -16.56
N ASN A 267 -26.87 20.40 -17.56
CA ASN A 267 -27.48 19.87 -18.78
C ASN A 267 -26.38 19.28 -19.67
N LEU A 268 -26.24 17.95 -19.65
CA LEU A 268 -25.21 17.22 -20.39
C LEU A 268 -25.40 17.25 -21.91
N GLU A 269 -26.59 17.58 -22.43
CA GLU A 269 -26.81 17.75 -23.87
C GLU A 269 -26.22 19.06 -24.41
N ARG A 270 -25.97 20.03 -23.52
CA ARG A 270 -25.47 21.36 -23.86
C ARG A 270 -23.97 21.56 -23.60
N ILE A 271 -23.30 20.54 -23.06
CA ILE A 271 -21.89 20.55 -22.63
C ILE A 271 -21.10 19.58 -23.49
#